data_AF-K8PA62-F1
#
_entry.id   AF-K8PA62-F1
#
_cell.length_a   1.000
_cell.length_b   1.000
_cell.length_c   1.000
_cell.angle_alpha   90.00
_cell.angle_beta   90.00
_cell.angle_gamma   90.00
#
_symmetry.space_group_name_H-M   'P 1'
#
loop_
_entity.id
_entity.type
_entity.pdbx_description
1 polymer ?
#
loop_
_entity_poly.entity_id
_entity_poly.type
_entity_poly.pdbx_seq_one_letter_code
_entity_poly.pdbx_strand_id
1 'polypeptide(L)'
;MTSASIISNAPLSDLIRKIETGSVADRDVSAYALAFVRDGVITGEGPTTTGRVHFSRALDADDAAWCARILNAAANTNEPVSRAEAETLFEINKAATERSDDGRFDDLFTKAIVHHAAAASGLPVPPRSVALSPETSIESWAPTTAVGVNTEVLEWIAGQMRGTRRNNRALAALVASLIGAATMPLAHTLPNFLDLGM
;
A
#
# COMPACT_ATOMS: atom_id res chain seq x y z
N MET A 1 -13.86 -16.35 22.99
CA MET A 1 -13.50 -14.93 23.19
C MET A 1 -12.86 -14.47 21.89
N THR A 2 -13.57 -13.60 21.19
CA THR A 2 -13.41 -13.29 19.76
C THR A 2 -12.12 -12.50 19.51
N SER A 3 -11.37 -12.84 18.46
CA SER A 3 -10.08 -12.23 18.08
C SER A 3 -10.07 -10.70 18.11
N ALA A 4 -11.23 -10.06 17.86
CA ALA A 4 -11.43 -8.62 17.92
C ALA A 4 -11.09 -7.95 19.27
N SER A 5 -11.36 -8.59 20.42
CA SER A 5 -11.10 -7.96 21.75
C SER A 5 -9.63 -7.98 22.17
N ILE A 6 -8.81 -8.85 21.58
CA ILE A 6 -7.37 -8.96 21.91
C ILE A 6 -6.57 -7.90 21.14
N ILE A 7 -7.08 -7.46 19.99
CA ILE A 7 -6.36 -6.58 19.08
C ILE A 7 -6.34 -5.13 19.59
N SER A 8 -7.38 -4.67 20.29
CA SER A 8 -7.57 -3.24 20.58
C SER A 8 -6.59 -2.61 21.58
N ASN A 9 -5.70 -3.37 22.23
CA ASN A 9 -4.74 -2.81 23.18
C ASN A 9 -3.37 -3.54 23.25
N ALA A 10 -3.06 -4.40 22.28
CA ALA A 10 -1.78 -5.10 22.26
C ALA A 10 -0.66 -4.18 21.72
N PRO A 11 0.54 -4.19 22.31
CA PRO A 11 1.66 -3.44 21.76
C PRO A 11 2.06 -3.99 20.39
N LEU A 12 2.55 -3.12 19.50
CA LEU A 12 2.93 -3.48 18.13
C LEU A 12 3.90 -4.68 18.08
N SER A 13 4.83 -4.78 19.04
CA SER A 13 5.78 -5.89 19.14
C SER A 13 5.12 -7.26 19.32
N ASP A 14 4.03 -7.32 20.09
CA ASP A 14 3.30 -8.57 20.34
C ASP A 14 2.46 -8.96 19.14
N LEU A 15 1.89 -7.97 18.44
CA LEU A 15 1.17 -8.18 17.18
C LEU A 15 2.12 -8.71 16.11
N ILE A 16 3.29 -8.10 15.93
CA ILE A 16 4.30 -8.57 14.97
C ILE A 16 4.74 -9.98 15.33
N ARG A 17 5.06 -10.25 16.61
CA ARG A 17 5.40 -11.62 17.03
C ARG A 17 4.28 -12.59 16.69
N LYS A 18 3.02 -12.23 16.93
CA LYS A 18 1.86 -13.06 16.58
C LYS A 18 1.79 -13.33 15.07
N ILE A 19 2.04 -12.33 14.22
CA ILE A 19 2.07 -12.53 12.75
C ILE A 19 3.29 -13.36 12.32
N GLU A 20 4.44 -13.21 12.98
CA GLU A 20 5.67 -13.93 12.64
C GLU A 20 5.64 -15.40 13.10
N THR A 21 5.06 -15.69 14.27
CA THR A 21 5.01 -17.05 14.84
C THR A 21 3.68 -17.77 14.60
N GLY A 22 2.67 -17.05 14.11
CA GLY A 22 1.35 -17.60 13.83
C GLY A 22 1.41 -18.63 12.71
N SER A 23 0.71 -19.75 12.89
CA SER A 23 0.58 -20.78 11.85
C SER A 23 -0.53 -20.49 10.84
N VAL A 24 -1.35 -19.47 11.08
CA VAL A 24 -2.48 -19.06 10.24
C VAL A 24 -2.38 -17.57 9.97
N ALA A 25 -2.47 -17.18 8.69
CA ALA A 25 -2.57 -15.80 8.26
C ALA A 25 -3.77 -15.12 8.93
N ASP A 26 -3.53 -14.16 9.82
CA ASP A 26 -4.57 -13.30 10.36
C ASP A 26 -4.46 -11.93 9.69
N ARG A 27 -5.08 -11.82 8.51
CA ARG A 27 -5.00 -10.64 7.63
C ARG A 27 -5.47 -9.36 8.33
N ASP A 28 -6.43 -9.49 9.26
CA ASP A 28 -6.92 -8.36 10.06
C ASP A 28 -5.86 -7.87 11.05
N VAL A 29 -5.07 -8.78 11.62
CA VAL A 29 -3.94 -8.42 12.49
C VAL A 29 -2.83 -7.73 11.71
N SER A 30 -2.56 -8.16 10.47
CA SER A 30 -1.58 -7.51 9.60
C SER A 30 -2.02 -6.09 9.20
N ALA A 31 -3.29 -5.92 8.80
CA ALA A 31 -3.85 -4.60 8.53
C ALA A 31 -3.82 -3.70 9.78
N TYR A 32 -4.14 -4.24 10.95
CA TYR A 32 -4.05 -3.50 12.21
C TYR A 32 -2.61 -3.11 12.58
N ALA A 33 -1.63 -4.00 12.34
CA ALA A 33 -0.22 -3.68 12.51
C ALA A 33 0.24 -2.54 11.58
N LEU A 34 -0.22 -2.54 10.31
CA LEU A 34 0.03 -1.44 9.36
C LEU A 34 -0.58 -0.11 9.85
N ALA A 35 -1.69 -0.14 10.58
CA ALA A 35 -2.30 1.06 11.15
C ALA A 35 -1.39 1.76 12.17
N PHE A 36 -0.51 1.04 12.88
CA PHE A 36 0.51 1.69 13.73
C PHE A 36 1.55 2.45 12.92
N VAL A 37 1.92 1.94 11.74
CA VAL A 37 2.81 2.67 10.82
C VAL A 37 2.11 3.94 10.32
N ARG A 38 0.83 3.82 9.93
CA ARG A 38 0.00 4.98 9.57
C ARG A 38 -0.02 6.02 10.68
N ASP A 39 -0.30 5.61 11.91
CA ASP A 39 -0.42 6.51 13.04
C ASP A 39 0.92 7.19 13.33
N GLY A 40 2.03 6.44 13.29
CA GLY A 40 3.39 6.99 13.36
C GLY A 40 3.68 8.02 12.27
N VAL A 41 3.30 7.75 11.02
CA VAL A 41 3.40 8.72 9.91
C VAL A 41 2.50 9.94 10.16
N ILE A 42 1.32 9.79 10.75
CA ILE A 42 0.42 10.92 11.01
C ILE A 42 0.98 11.81 12.13
N THR A 43 1.45 11.22 13.23
CA THR A 43 1.79 11.96 14.46
C THR A 43 3.28 12.29 14.57
N GLY A 44 4.15 11.52 13.93
CA GLY A 44 5.60 11.48 14.22
C GLY A 44 5.94 10.63 15.45
N GLU A 45 4.95 10.07 16.13
CA GLU A 45 5.08 9.40 17.42
C GLU A 45 4.48 8.00 17.38
N GLY A 46 5.04 7.08 18.17
CA GLY A 46 4.45 5.78 18.39
C GLY A 46 5.46 4.64 18.34
N PRO A 47 4.99 3.39 18.31
CA PRO A 47 5.86 2.23 18.41
C PRO A 47 6.78 2.06 17.19
N THR A 48 6.44 2.60 16.02
CA THR A 48 7.27 2.55 14.80
C THR A 48 8.34 3.64 14.75
N THR A 49 8.20 4.69 15.56
CA THR A 49 9.13 5.83 15.64
C THR A 49 9.90 5.87 16.96
N THR A 50 9.73 4.85 17.81
CA THR A 50 10.39 4.77 19.12
C THR A 50 11.90 4.73 18.96
N GLY A 51 12.59 5.66 19.64
CA GLY A 51 14.05 5.73 19.67
C GLY A 51 14.69 6.44 18.46
N ARG A 52 13.90 7.07 17.59
CA ARG A 52 14.39 7.86 16.45
C ARG A 52 13.65 9.19 16.34
N VAL A 53 14.26 10.17 15.67
CA VAL A 53 13.59 11.45 15.37
C VAL A 53 12.71 11.23 14.15
N HIS A 54 11.41 11.43 14.33
CA HIS A 54 10.43 11.25 13.27
C HIS A 54 9.40 12.38 13.33
N PHE A 55 9.01 12.91 12.18
CA PHE A 55 8.17 14.10 12.09
C PHE A 55 6.78 13.74 11.56
N SER A 56 5.79 14.48 12.04
CA SER A 56 4.42 14.37 11.51
C SER A 56 4.42 14.52 10.00
N ARG A 57 3.73 13.58 9.35
CA ARG A 57 3.56 13.44 7.90
C ARG A 57 4.81 13.06 7.12
N ALA A 58 5.91 12.74 7.79
CA ALA A 58 7.09 12.15 7.14
C ALA A 58 6.94 10.63 7.03
N LEU A 59 7.37 10.07 5.90
CA LEU A 59 7.59 8.64 5.73
C LEU A 59 9.01 8.41 5.21
N ASP A 60 9.78 7.64 5.99
CA ASP A 60 11.17 7.35 5.71
C ASP A 60 11.43 5.85 5.46
N ALA A 61 12.70 5.50 5.27
CA ALA A 61 13.11 4.14 4.93
C ALA A 61 12.72 3.10 6.00
N ASP A 62 12.67 3.48 7.28
CA ASP A 62 12.30 2.55 8.35
C ASP A 62 10.78 2.32 8.37
N ASP A 63 9.96 3.32 8.07
CA ASP A 63 8.51 3.14 7.91
C ASP A 63 8.18 2.22 6.73
N ALA A 64 8.90 2.40 5.62
CA ALA A 64 8.81 1.52 4.45
C ALA A 64 9.22 0.07 4.82
N ALA A 65 10.30 -0.08 5.59
CA ALA A 65 10.77 -1.38 6.08
C ALA A 65 9.77 -2.04 7.03
N TRP A 66 9.10 -1.26 7.89
CA TRP A 66 8.02 -1.75 8.74
C TRP A 66 6.87 -2.31 7.94
N CYS A 67 6.41 -1.59 6.91
CA CYS A 67 5.36 -2.08 6.01
C CYS A 67 5.77 -3.39 5.33
N ALA A 68 6.98 -3.46 4.80
CA ALA A 68 7.50 -4.65 4.13
C ALA A 68 7.57 -5.85 5.08
N ARG A 69 8.02 -5.63 6.32
CA ARG A 69 8.12 -6.67 7.34
C ARG A 69 6.75 -7.22 7.72
N ILE A 70 5.76 -6.35 7.94
CA ILE A 70 4.39 -6.78 8.30
C ILE A 70 3.77 -7.59 7.16
N LEU A 71 3.89 -7.12 5.92
CA LEU A 71 3.30 -7.79 4.75
C LEU A 71 3.95 -9.16 4.45
N ASN A 72 5.25 -9.31 4.71
CA ASN A 72 6.02 -10.52 4.45
C ASN A 72 6.23 -11.43 5.67
N ALA A 73 5.59 -11.13 6.81
CA ALA A 73 5.67 -11.99 7.97
C ALA A 73 5.18 -13.41 7.66
N ALA A 74 5.75 -14.42 8.34
CA ALA A 74 5.61 -15.83 7.96
C ALA A 74 4.14 -16.29 7.84
N ALA A 75 3.27 -15.87 8.76
CA ALA A 75 1.85 -16.20 8.71
C ALA A 75 1.17 -15.75 7.40
N ASN A 76 1.66 -14.68 6.77
CA ASN A 76 1.06 -14.09 5.57
C ASN A 76 1.59 -14.69 4.26
N THR A 77 2.64 -15.50 4.29
CA THR A 77 3.44 -15.85 3.08
C THR A 77 2.62 -16.61 2.02
N ASN A 78 1.66 -17.42 2.45
CA ASN A 78 0.88 -18.30 1.56
C ASN A 78 -0.44 -17.66 1.08
N GLU A 79 -0.79 -16.47 1.56
CA GLU A 79 -2.06 -15.82 1.24
C GLU A 79 -1.83 -14.55 0.42
N PRO A 80 -2.72 -14.20 -0.53
CA PRO A 80 -2.58 -12.94 -1.27
C PRO A 80 -2.80 -11.72 -0.38
N VAL A 81 -2.24 -10.56 -0.77
CA VAL A 81 -2.50 -9.27 -0.10
C VAL A 81 -4.01 -9.07 0.00
N SER A 82 -4.49 -8.80 1.21
CA SER A 82 -5.91 -8.61 1.49
C SER A 82 -6.35 -7.18 1.19
N ARG A 83 -7.65 -6.99 1.02
CA ARG A 83 -8.23 -5.66 0.81
C ARG A 83 -7.96 -4.73 1.99
N ALA A 84 -8.07 -5.21 3.23
CA ALA A 84 -7.83 -4.40 4.43
C ALA A 84 -6.36 -3.92 4.53
N GLU A 85 -5.41 -4.77 4.16
CA GLU A 85 -3.99 -4.39 4.08
C GLU A 85 -3.78 -3.32 2.98
N ALA A 86 -4.36 -3.54 1.80
CA ALA A 86 -4.27 -2.61 0.68
C ALA A 86 -4.89 -1.23 1.01
N GLU A 87 -6.06 -1.20 1.65
CA GLU A 87 -6.72 0.03 2.12
C GLU A 87 -5.86 0.75 3.16
N THR A 88 -5.23 0.02 4.10
CA THR A 88 -4.34 0.64 5.08
C THR A 88 -3.09 1.25 4.42
N LEU A 89 -2.54 0.59 3.40
CA LEU A 89 -1.43 1.13 2.61
C LEU A 89 -1.82 2.41 1.85
N PHE A 90 -3.05 2.52 1.34
CA PHE A 90 -3.57 3.76 0.76
C PHE A 90 -3.62 4.89 1.81
N GLU A 91 -4.08 4.59 3.02
CA GLU A 91 -4.11 5.58 4.11
C GLU A 91 -2.71 6.03 4.54
N ILE A 92 -1.73 5.12 4.60
CA ILE A 92 -0.32 5.48 4.84
C ILE A 92 0.20 6.41 3.73
N ASN A 93 -0.02 6.05 2.47
CA ASN A 93 0.39 6.87 1.32
C ASN A 93 -0.23 8.27 1.36
N LYS A 94 -1.50 8.37 1.76
CA LYS A 94 -2.22 9.64 1.90
C LYS A 94 -1.75 10.48 3.09
N ALA A 95 -1.35 9.83 4.19
CA ALA A 95 -0.81 10.50 5.37
C ALA A 95 0.59 11.10 5.11
N ALA A 96 1.43 10.40 4.33
CA ALA A 96 2.81 10.77 4.06
C ALA A 96 2.93 11.96 3.07
N THR A 97 2.96 13.19 3.57
CA THR A 97 3.16 14.38 2.73
C THR A 97 4.64 14.65 2.45
N GLU A 98 5.53 14.19 3.33
CA GLU A 98 6.99 14.30 3.20
C GLU A 98 7.61 12.90 3.05
N ARG A 99 8.62 12.76 2.19
CA ARG A 99 9.20 11.46 1.82
C ARG A 99 10.72 11.51 1.79
N SER A 100 11.35 10.55 2.46
CA SER A 100 12.80 10.35 2.51
C SER A 100 13.20 8.87 2.45
N ASP A 101 12.31 8.03 1.92
CA ASP A 101 12.45 6.57 1.86
C ASP A 101 13.12 6.06 0.56
N ASP A 102 13.55 6.95 -0.33
CA ASP A 102 14.10 6.64 -1.66
C ASP A 102 13.14 5.87 -2.58
N GLY A 103 11.82 6.03 -2.40
CA GLY A 103 10.80 5.36 -3.22
C GLY A 103 10.56 3.89 -2.85
N ARG A 104 11.21 3.38 -1.78
CA ARG A 104 11.01 2.01 -1.28
C ARG A 104 9.55 1.70 -0.98
N PHE A 105 8.83 2.64 -0.35
CA PHE A 105 7.42 2.43 -0.06
C PHE A 105 6.57 2.52 -1.34
N ASP A 106 6.93 3.34 -2.32
CA ASP A 106 6.16 3.48 -3.57
C ASP A 106 6.21 2.20 -4.42
N ASP A 107 7.37 1.54 -4.43
CA ASP A 107 7.55 0.22 -5.05
C ASP A 107 6.73 -0.86 -4.33
N LEU A 108 6.91 -0.97 -3.00
CA LEU A 108 6.16 -1.92 -2.16
C LEU A 108 4.65 -1.71 -2.29
N PHE A 109 4.20 -0.47 -2.22
CA PHE A 109 2.80 -0.06 -2.35
C PHE A 109 2.24 -0.54 -3.69
N THR A 110 2.91 -0.21 -4.79
CA THR A 110 2.46 -0.57 -6.14
C THR A 110 2.36 -2.09 -6.29
N LYS A 111 3.40 -2.82 -5.88
CA LYS A 111 3.42 -4.29 -5.89
C LYS A 111 2.29 -4.88 -5.05
N ALA A 112 2.04 -4.36 -3.85
CA ALA A 112 1.00 -4.86 -2.96
C ALA A 112 -0.42 -4.63 -3.53
N ILE A 113 -0.71 -3.45 -4.08
CA ILE A 113 -2.02 -3.16 -4.69
C ILE A 113 -2.25 -4.05 -5.91
N VAL A 114 -1.25 -4.20 -6.78
CA VAL A 114 -1.35 -5.06 -7.98
C VAL A 114 -1.47 -6.54 -7.59
N HIS A 115 -0.77 -6.98 -6.55
CA HIS A 115 -0.86 -8.35 -6.03
C HIS A 115 -2.27 -8.67 -5.54
N HIS A 116 -2.84 -7.76 -4.72
CA HIS A 116 -4.22 -7.86 -4.30
C HIS A 116 -5.17 -7.91 -5.51
N ALA A 117 -4.97 -7.00 -6.47
CA ALA A 117 -5.87 -6.86 -7.60
C ALA A 117 -5.88 -8.10 -8.50
N ALA A 118 -4.70 -8.63 -8.83
CA ALA A 118 -4.55 -9.84 -9.62
C ALA A 118 -5.18 -11.05 -8.90
N ALA A 119 -4.88 -11.23 -7.62
CA ALA A 119 -5.44 -12.34 -6.83
C ALA A 119 -6.96 -12.25 -6.66
N ALA A 120 -7.49 -11.06 -6.37
CA ALA A 120 -8.93 -10.82 -6.25
C ALA A 120 -9.67 -11.01 -7.59
N SER A 121 -8.95 -10.89 -8.70
CA SER A 121 -9.45 -11.19 -10.04
C SER A 121 -9.34 -12.68 -10.42
N GLY A 122 -8.83 -13.52 -9.52
CA GLY A 122 -8.62 -14.96 -9.76
C GLY A 122 -7.38 -15.27 -10.61
N LEU A 123 -6.51 -14.30 -10.85
CA LEU A 123 -5.26 -14.51 -11.58
C LEU A 123 -4.20 -15.13 -10.66
N PRO A 124 -3.33 -16.00 -11.19
CA PRO A 124 -2.24 -16.57 -10.40
C PRO A 124 -1.26 -15.47 -10.01
N VAL A 125 -0.89 -15.43 -8.73
CA VAL A 125 0.12 -14.52 -8.20
C VAL A 125 1.21 -15.30 -7.49
N PRO A 126 2.49 -14.86 -7.57
CA PRO A 126 3.54 -15.47 -6.79
C PRO A 126 3.34 -15.22 -5.28
N PRO A 127 4.02 -16.00 -4.41
CA PRO A 127 4.00 -15.74 -2.96
C PRO A 127 4.40 -14.30 -2.64
N ARG A 128 3.87 -13.73 -1.55
CA ARG A 128 4.14 -12.33 -1.18
C ARG A 128 5.64 -12.03 -1.05
N SER A 129 6.39 -12.97 -0.46
CA SER A 129 7.85 -12.86 -0.29
C SER A 129 8.61 -12.69 -1.61
N VAL A 130 8.05 -13.20 -2.71
CA VAL A 130 8.59 -13.02 -4.06
C VAL A 130 8.01 -11.76 -4.69
N ALA A 131 6.68 -11.61 -4.68
CA ALA A 131 5.97 -10.52 -5.35
C ALA A 131 6.36 -9.12 -4.83
N LEU A 132 6.52 -9.00 -3.51
CA LEU A 132 6.77 -7.75 -2.79
C LEU A 132 8.27 -7.50 -2.54
N SER A 133 9.15 -8.40 -2.99
CA SER A 133 10.59 -8.23 -2.87
C SER A 133 11.04 -7.01 -3.68
N PRO A 134 11.95 -6.16 -3.16
CA PRO A 134 12.54 -5.06 -3.93
C PRO A 134 13.20 -5.53 -5.24
N GLU A 135 13.84 -6.70 -5.21
CA GLU A 135 14.57 -7.27 -6.35
C GLU A 135 13.66 -7.82 -7.46
N THR A 136 12.38 -8.08 -7.14
CA THR A 136 11.43 -8.61 -8.11
C THR A 136 10.80 -7.46 -8.90
N SER A 137 11.06 -7.40 -10.19
CA SER A 137 10.33 -6.45 -11.06
C SER A 137 8.84 -6.79 -11.10
N ILE A 138 7.98 -5.78 -10.96
CA ILE A 138 6.52 -5.96 -11.04
C ILE A 138 6.09 -6.55 -12.38
N GLU A 139 6.77 -6.20 -13.48
CA GLU A 139 6.48 -6.67 -14.83
C GLU A 139 6.72 -8.18 -15.00
N SER A 140 7.51 -8.79 -14.11
CA SER A 140 7.82 -10.23 -14.18
C SER A 140 6.64 -11.12 -13.80
N TRP A 141 5.64 -10.59 -13.10
CA TRP A 141 4.49 -11.36 -12.61
C TRP A 141 3.15 -10.64 -12.71
N ALA A 142 3.14 -9.31 -12.74
CA ALA A 142 1.90 -8.55 -12.79
C ALA A 142 1.19 -8.73 -14.15
N PRO A 143 -0.15 -8.69 -14.16
CA PRO A 143 -0.91 -8.63 -15.40
C PRO A 143 -0.49 -7.39 -16.19
N THR A 144 -0.01 -7.59 -17.42
CA THR A 144 0.39 -6.50 -18.34
C THR A 144 -0.77 -6.02 -19.22
N THR A 145 -1.89 -6.74 -19.21
CA THR A 145 -3.11 -6.37 -19.93
C THR A 145 -4.34 -6.50 -19.02
N ALA A 146 -5.37 -5.72 -19.34
CA ALA A 146 -6.66 -5.73 -18.65
C ALA A 146 -7.37 -7.10 -18.62
N VAL A 147 -6.96 -8.01 -19.51
CA VAL A 147 -7.67 -9.26 -19.77
C VAL A 147 -7.63 -10.14 -18.53
N GLY A 148 -8.82 -10.37 -17.94
CA GLY A 148 -8.99 -11.18 -16.74
C GLY A 148 -8.83 -10.43 -15.43
N VAL A 149 -8.59 -9.10 -15.45
CA VAL A 149 -8.65 -8.28 -14.23
C VAL A 149 -10.10 -7.85 -13.98
N ASN A 150 -10.58 -8.04 -12.76
CA ASN A 150 -11.95 -7.71 -12.37
C ASN A 150 -12.17 -6.19 -12.38
N THR A 151 -13.14 -5.73 -13.16
CA THR A 151 -13.49 -4.31 -13.30
C THR A 151 -13.84 -3.65 -11.97
N GLU A 152 -14.54 -4.33 -11.06
CA GLU A 152 -14.90 -3.77 -9.74
C GLU A 152 -13.65 -3.46 -8.91
N VAL A 153 -12.64 -4.31 -9.01
CA VAL A 153 -11.36 -4.13 -8.32
C VAL A 153 -10.62 -2.93 -8.90
N LEU A 154 -10.63 -2.78 -10.23
CA LEU A 154 -10.04 -1.63 -10.92
C LEU A 154 -10.76 -0.32 -10.57
N GLU A 155 -12.08 -0.33 -10.52
CA GLU A 155 -12.90 0.82 -10.11
C GLU A 155 -12.66 1.21 -8.66
N TRP A 156 -12.50 0.22 -7.76
CA TRP A 156 -12.12 0.47 -6.38
C TRP A 156 -10.75 1.13 -6.28
N ILE A 157 -9.73 0.63 -6.99
CA ILE A 157 -8.39 1.26 -7.03
C ILE A 157 -8.49 2.71 -7.55
N ALA A 158 -9.20 2.92 -8.66
CA ALA A 158 -9.41 4.26 -9.21
C ALA A 158 -10.13 5.20 -8.23
N GLY A 159 -11.07 4.67 -7.45
CA GLY A 159 -11.74 5.38 -6.35
C GLY A 159 -10.77 5.84 -5.27
N GLN A 160 -9.88 4.96 -4.81
CA GLN A 160 -8.85 5.29 -3.81
C GLN A 160 -7.89 6.38 -4.32
N MET A 161 -7.54 6.32 -5.61
CA MET A 161 -6.64 7.30 -6.23
C MET A 161 -7.25 8.70 -6.38
N ARG A 162 -8.57 8.82 -6.62
CA ARG A 162 -9.24 10.12 -6.79
C ARG A 162 -9.18 11.04 -5.56
N GLY A 163 -9.06 10.47 -4.36
CA GLY A 163 -9.02 11.23 -3.10
C GLY A 163 -7.61 11.63 -2.64
N THR A 164 -6.57 11.22 -3.36
CA THR A 164 -5.19 11.34 -2.88
C THR A 164 -4.50 12.57 -3.49
N ARG A 165 -3.95 13.47 -2.65
CA ARG A 165 -3.22 14.67 -3.11
C ARG A 165 -1.90 14.33 -3.83
N ARG A 166 -1.34 13.14 -3.56
CA ARG A 166 -0.07 12.65 -4.09
C ARG A 166 -0.29 11.30 -4.79
N ASN A 167 -0.35 11.31 -6.12
CA ASN A 167 -0.57 10.10 -6.90
C ASN A 167 0.76 9.37 -7.14
N ASN A 168 0.84 8.10 -6.73
CA ASN A 168 1.95 7.24 -7.11
C ASN A 168 1.88 7.02 -8.64
N ARG A 169 2.87 7.57 -9.35
CA ARG A 169 2.90 7.60 -10.82
C ARG A 169 3.01 6.20 -11.42
N ALA A 170 3.71 5.28 -10.75
CA ALA A 170 3.86 3.91 -11.22
C ALA A 170 2.51 3.18 -11.18
N LEU A 171 1.81 3.23 -10.04
CA LEU A 171 0.46 2.68 -9.94
C LEU A 171 -0.50 3.36 -10.92
N ALA A 172 -0.44 4.69 -11.08
CA ALA A 172 -1.29 5.40 -12.02
C ALA A 172 -1.07 4.97 -13.48
N ALA A 173 0.18 4.80 -13.89
CA ALA A 173 0.52 4.31 -15.23
C ALA A 173 0.01 2.87 -15.44
N LEU A 174 0.16 2.02 -14.43
CA LEU A 174 -0.26 0.63 -14.49
C LEU A 174 -1.80 0.51 -14.55
N VAL A 175 -2.52 1.25 -13.70
CA VAL A 175 -3.99 1.34 -13.74
C VAL A 175 -4.47 1.92 -15.07
N ALA A 176 -3.80 2.94 -15.61
CA ALA A 176 -4.12 3.50 -16.93
C ALA A 176 -3.96 2.46 -18.06
N SER A 177 -2.93 1.62 -17.99
CA SER A 177 -2.73 0.53 -18.95
C SER A 177 -3.79 -0.59 -18.81
N LEU A 178 -4.25 -0.86 -17.58
CA LEU A 178 -5.22 -1.92 -17.29
C LEU A 178 -6.68 -1.53 -17.50
N ILE A 179 -7.07 -0.27 -17.30
CA ILE A 179 -8.45 0.18 -17.57
C ILE A 179 -8.59 0.67 -19.03
N GLY A 180 -7.47 0.86 -19.72
CA GLY A 180 -7.40 1.58 -20.99
C GLY A 180 -7.52 3.09 -20.76
N ALA A 181 -6.91 3.88 -21.63
CA ALA A 181 -6.81 5.34 -21.50
C ALA A 181 -8.17 6.11 -21.45
N ALA A 182 -9.30 5.42 -21.57
CA ALA A 182 -10.62 6.04 -21.76
C ALA A 182 -11.37 6.42 -20.47
N THR A 183 -10.90 6.05 -19.27
CA THR A 183 -11.63 6.32 -18.00
C THR A 183 -10.87 7.18 -16.99
N MET A 184 -9.65 7.63 -17.32
CA MET A 184 -9.00 8.64 -16.49
C MET A 184 -9.68 10.00 -16.69
N PRO A 185 -10.02 10.73 -15.61
CA PRO A 185 -10.39 12.13 -15.74
C PRO A 185 -9.13 12.85 -16.23
N LEU A 186 -9.17 13.36 -17.46
CA LEU A 186 -8.19 14.32 -17.95
C LEU A 186 -8.20 15.49 -16.96
N ALA A 187 -7.18 15.56 -16.11
CA ALA A 187 -6.88 16.77 -15.37
C ALA A 187 -6.48 17.83 -16.41
N HIS A 188 -7.47 18.53 -16.96
CA HIS A 188 -7.23 19.76 -17.71
C HIS A 188 -6.78 20.83 -16.72
N THR A 189 -5.50 20.80 -16.36
CA THR A 189 -4.79 21.96 -15.83
C THR A 189 -4.19 22.72 -17.01
N LEU A 190 -4.93 23.70 -17.52
CA LEU A 190 -4.36 24.80 -18.28
C LEU A 190 -4.35 26.02 -17.35
N PRO A 191 -3.17 26.51 -16.91
CA PRO A 191 -3.09 27.79 -16.25
C PRO A 191 -3.28 28.88 -17.32
N ASN A 192 -4.46 29.50 -17.34
CA ASN A 192 -4.67 30.73 -18.11
C ASN A 192 -4.10 31.90 -17.30
N PHE A 193 -2.77 32.00 -17.28
CA PHE A 193 -2.06 33.23 -16.94
C PHE A 193 -1.14 33.49 -18.11
N LEU A 194 -1.51 34.49 -18.93
CA LEU A 194 -0.66 35.43 -19.67
C LEU A 194 -1.59 36.12 -20.68
N ASP A 195 -2.15 37.28 -20.32
CA ASP A 195 -1.91 38.45 -21.16
C ASP A 195 -1.96 39.74 -20.33
N LEU A 196 -0.86 40.48 -20.42
CA LEU A 196 -0.55 41.74 -19.77
C LEU A 196 0.02 42.55 -20.94
N GLY A 197 -0.83 43.32 -21.62
CA GLY A 197 -0.42 44.05 -22.82
C GLY A 197 -1.51 44.93 -23.42
N MET A 198 -1.44 46.23 -23.06
CA MET A 198 -2.09 47.41 -23.65
C MET A 198 -3.52 47.76 -23.22
#